data_AF-A0AAD4QMH4-F1
#
_entry.id   AF-A0AAD4QMH4-F1
#
_cell.length_a   1.000
_cell.length_b   1.000
_cell.length_c   1.000
_cell.angle_alpha   90.00
_cell.angle_beta   90.00
_cell.angle_gamma   90.00
#
_symmetry.space_group_name_H-M   'P 1'
#
loop_
_entity.id
_entity.type
_entity.pdbx_description
1 polymer ?
#
loop_
_entity_poly.entity_id
_entity_poly.type
_entity_poly.pdbx_seq_one_letter_code
_entity_poly.pdbx_strand_id
1 'polypeptide(L)'
;MSSAITKTGIKLFARHLEQYTPADPLYEEYVDKRGRTKRRKRELPLGLSDRDAAILRSVKRRAHYLDKGFKLCGIRFGWTFIIGIIPGVGDAADVTLGYLLVVRKARTADIPRWLTQRMILNLAIATSVGLIPLLGDILLAAFRANSRNAALLEEFLRLRGE
;
A
#
# COMPACT_ATOMS: atom_id res chain seq x y z
N MET A 1 -34.72 9.19 5.85
CA MET A 1 -33.95 10.34 5.33
C MET A 1 -32.50 10.40 5.83
N SER A 2 -32.15 9.86 7.01
CA SER A 2 -30.76 9.90 7.57
C SER A 2 -29.68 9.14 6.77
N SER A 3 -30.01 8.04 6.08
CA SER A 3 -29.01 7.20 5.39
C SER A 3 -28.45 7.77 4.08
N ALA A 4 -29.17 8.69 3.42
CA ALA A 4 -28.74 9.31 2.16
C ALA A 4 -27.71 10.42 2.39
N ILE A 5 -27.87 11.17 3.50
CA ILE A 5 -26.97 12.27 3.91
C ILE A 5 -25.61 11.70 4.33
N THR A 6 -25.60 10.62 5.11
CA THR A 6 -24.36 9.93 5.54
C THR A 6 -23.59 9.33 4.36
N LYS A 7 -24.26 8.68 3.40
CA LYS A 7 -23.59 8.13 2.20
C LYS A 7 -22.96 9.21 1.32
N THR A 8 -23.62 10.35 1.18
CA THR A 8 -23.12 11.45 0.36
C THR A 8 -21.91 12.13 1.01
N GLY A 9 -21.95 12.34 2.33
CA GLY A 9 -20.81 12.86 3.09
C GLY A 9 -19.59 11.94 3.03
N ILE A 10 -19.78 10.64 3.23
CA ILE A 10 -18.71 9.63 3.13
C ILE A 10 -18.10 9.60 1.72
N LYS A 11 -18.91 9.68 0.67
CA LYS A 11 -18.43 9.69 -0.71
C LYS A 11 -17.63 10.95 -1.04
N LEU A 12 -18.07 12.10 -0.54
CA LEU A 12 -17.34 13.36 -0.70
C LEU A 12 -15.98 13.30 0.02
N PHE A 13 -15.97 12.77 1.24
CA PHE A 13 -14.75 12.57 2.02
C PHE A 13 -13.77 11.60 1.34
N ALA A 14 -14.26 10.47 0.81
CA ALA A 14 -13.44 9.51 0.08
C ALA A 14 -12.77 10.15 -1.15
N ARG A 15 -13.49 10.97 -1.92
CA ARG A 15 -12.91 11.74 -3.04
C ARG A 15 -11.84 12.73 -2.61
N HIS A 16 -11.99 13.34 -1.43
CA HIS A 16 -10.95 14.22 -0.89
C HIS A 16 -9.71 13.43 -0.48
N LEU A 17 -9.89 12.24 0.10
CA LEU A 17 -8.79 11.35 0.50
C LEU A 17 -8.01 10.76 -0.69
N GLU A 18 -8.64 10.60 -1.86
CA GLU A 18 -7.94 10.18 -3.08
C GLU A 18 -6.77 11.12 -3.41
N GLN A 19 -6.86 12.41 -3.07
CA GLN A 19 -5.79 13.39 -3.27
C GLN A 19 -4.56 13.15 -2.38
N TYR A 20 -4.73 12.52 -1.21
CA TYR A 20 -3.66 12.20 -0.27
C TYR A 20 -3.11 10.79 -0.44
N THR A 21 -3.67 10.03 -1.38
CA THR A 21 -3.26 8.66 -1.65
C THR A 21 -1.91 8.68 -2.37
N PRO A 22 -0.90 7.91 -1.89
CA PRO A 22 0.40 7.88 -2.55
C PRO A 22 0.28 7.30 -3.97
N ALA A 23 1.18 7.74 -4.85
CA ALA A 23 1.29 7.21 -6.20
C ALA A 23 1.51 5.68 -6.18
N ASP A 24 0.96 4.99 -7.18
CA ASP A 24 1.14 3.55 -7.33
C ASP A 24 2.65 3.22 -7.49
N PRO A 25 3.20 2.31 -6.68
CA PRO A 25 4.63 2.03 -6.70
C PRO A 25 5.06 1.28 -7.97
N LEU A 26 4.15 0.57 -8.64
CA LEU A 26 4.46 -0.32 -9.76
C LEU A 26 4.06 0.26 -11.12
N TYR A 27 2.98 1.05 -11.20
CA TYR A 27 2.46 1.57 -12.45
C TYR A 27 2.40 3.10 -12.43
N GLU A 28 2.64 3.69 -13.60
CA GLU A 28 2.37 5.11 -13.85
C GLU A 28 1.38 5.26 -15.00
N GLU A 29 0.57 6.31 -14.90
CA GLU A 29 -0.41 6.66 -15.92
C GLU A 29 0.21 7.67 -16.88
N TYR A 30 0.04 7.43 -18.17
CA TYR A 30 0.48 8.35 -19.22
C TYR A 30 -0.65 8.55 -20.21
N VAL A 31 -0.73 9.75 -20.77
CA VAL A 31 -1.69 10.08 -21.82
C VAL A 31 -1.04 9.81 -23.17
N ASP A 32 -1.62 8.90 -23.94
CA ASP A 32 -1.18 8.60 -25.31
C ASP A 32 -1.43 9.82 -26.21
N LYS A 33 -0.79 9.89 -27.39
CA LYS A 33 -0.96 10.96 -28.39
C LYS A 33 -2.43 11.15 -28.83
N ARG A 34 -3.27 10.15 -28.57
CA ARG A 34 -4.72 10.12 -28.86
C ARG A 34 -5.60 10.57 -27.68
N GLY A 35 -5.02 11.12 -26.61
CA GLY A 35 -5.76 11.58 -25.42
C GLY A 35 -6.29 10.45 -24.53
N ARG A 36 -5.84 9.21 -24.72
CA ARG A 36 -6.28 8.05 -23.90
C ARG A 36 -5.30 7.83 -22.75
N THR A 37 -5.82 7.73 -21.52
CA THR A 37 -5.02 7.34 -20.35
C THR A 37 -4.67 5.86 -20.44
N LYS A 38 -3.37 5.55 -20.43
CA LYS A 38 -2.83 4.20 -20.40
C LYS A 38 -1.94 4.02 -19.17
N ARG A 39 -1.78 2.76 -18.76
CA ARG A 39 -0.88 2.38 -17.66
C ARG A 39 0.37 1.73 -18.22
N ARG A 40 1.54 2.14 -17.74
CA ARG A 40 2.81 1.44 -17.98
C ARG A 40 3.49 1.13 -16.66
N LYS A 41 4.39 0.14 -16.65
CA LYS A 41 5.21 -0.13 -15.46
C LYS A 41 6.15 1.04 -15.25
N ARG A 42 6.23 1.52 -14.02
CA ARG A 42 7.09 2.62 -13.64
C ARG A 42 8.55 2.19 -13.76
N GLU A 43 9.37 3.05 -14.35
CA GLU A 43 10.80 2.80 -14.50
C GLU A 43 11.50 2.86 -13.13
N LEU A 44 12.65 2.18 -13.03
CA LEU A 44 13.48 2.24 -11.83
C LEU A 44 14.38 3.49 -11.90
N PRO A 45 14.72 4.10 -10.77
CA PRO A 45 15.71 5.18 -10.75
C PRO A 45 17.03 4.72 -11.38
N LEU A 46 17.68 5.63 -12.11
CA LEU A 46 18.99 5.42 -12.71
C LEU A 46 20.07 5.36 -11.60
N GLY A 47 21.22 4.75 -11.88
CA GLY A 47 22.36 4.69 -10.94
C GLY A 47 22.29 3.60 -9.88
N LEU A 48 21.23 2.77 -9.85
CA LEU A 48 21.13 1.66 -8.91
C LEU A 48 21.99 0.47 -9.33
N SER A 49 22.59 -0.20 -8.34
CA SER A 49 23.17 -1.54 -8.53
C SER A 49 22.10 -2.54 -8.94
N ASP A 50 22.47 -3.59 -9.70
CA ASP A 50 21.53 -4.64 -10.12
C ASP A 50 20.82 -5.31 -8.94
N ARG A 51 21.53 -5.48 -7.81
CA ARG A 51 20.98 -6.01 -6.57
C ARG A 51 19.88 -5.11 -6.03
N ASP A 52 20.12 -3.80 -5.97
CA ASP A 52 19.16 -2.84 -5.44
C ASP A 52 17.96 -2.66 -6.36
N ALA A 53 18.20 -2.62 -7.67
CA ALA A 53 17.15 -2.60 -8.68
C ALA A 53 16.22 -3.82 -8.53
N ALA A 54 16.78 -5.02 -8.32
CA ALA A 54 16.00 -6.23 -8.10
C ALA A 54 15.20 -6.21 -6.78
N ILE A 55 15.81 -5.70 -5.69
CA ILE A 55 15.14 -5.57 -4.39
C ILE A 55 13.99 -4.56 -4.50
N LEU A 56 14.24 -3.38 -5.06
CA LEU A 56 13.24 -2.32 -5.25
C LEU A 56 12.06 -2.83 -6.11
N ARG A 57 12.35 -3.53 -7.21
CA ARG A 57 11.32 -4.13 -8.07
C ARG A 57 10.44 -5.13 -7.31
N SER A 58 11.04 -5.94 -6.43
CA SER A 58 10.32 -6.88 -5.59
C SER A 58 9.42 -6.17 -4.58
N VAL A 59 9.94 -5.14 -3.92
CA VAL A 59 9.23 -4.33 -2.92
C VAL A 59 8.06 -3.58 -3.57
N LYS A 60 8.29 -2.87 -4.68
CA LYS A 60 7.24 -2.17 -5.44
C LYS A 60 6.10 -3.11 -5.86
N ARG A 61 6.44 -4.30 -6.35
CA ARG A 61 5.44 -5.32 -6.74
C ARG A 61 4.61 -5.78 -5.56
N ARG A 62 5.25 -6.12 -4.44
CA ARG A 62 4.56 -6.61 -3.23
C ARG A 62 3.66 -5.53 -2.64
N ALA A 63 4.16 -4.30 -2.55
CA ALA A 63 3.40 -3.16 -2.09
C ALA A 63 2.15 -2.89 -2.93
N HIS A 64 2.29 -2.93 -4.27
CA HIS A 64 1.17 -2.75 -5.19
C HIS A 64 0.03 -3.75 -4.93
N TYR A 65 0.36 -5.04 -4.77
CA TYR A 65 -0.65 -6.08 -4.58
C TYR A 65 -1.25 -6.09 -3.18
N LEU A 66 -0.47 -5.74 -2.15
CA LEU A 66 -0.99 -5.60 -0.80
C LEU A 66 -1.99 -4.44 -0.71
N ASP A 67 -1.62 -3.25 -1.19
CA ASP A 67 -2.48 -2.06 -1.05
C ASP A 67 -3.67 -2.02 -2.02
N LYS A 68 -3.63 -2.77 -3.13
CA LYS A 68 -4.83 -2.98 -3.97
C LYS A 68 -5.87 -3.90 -3.32
N GLY A 69 -5.52 -4.55 -2.21
CA GLY A 69 -6.29 -5.60 -1.58
C GLY A 69 -6.04 -6.95 -2.25
N PHE A 70 -5.77 -7.95 -1.42
CA PHE A 70 -5.93 -9.34 -1.83
C PHE A 70 -7.42 -9.56 -2.07
N LYS A 71 -7.83 -9.84 -3.31
CA LYS A 71 -8.95 -10.77 -3.49
C LYS A 71 -8.45 -12.07 -2.89
N LEU A 72 -8.75 -12.30 -1.61
CA LEU A 72 -8.41 -13.54 -0.94
C LEU A 72 -9.23 -14.64 -1.61
N CYS A 73 -8.64 -15.21 -2.65
CA CYS A 73 -8.93 -16.45 -3.35
C CYS A 73 -10.41 -16.73 -3.65
N GLY A 74 -10.78 -16.96 -4.92
CA GLY A 74 -12.10 -17.50 -5.31
C GLY A 74 -12.39 -18.91 -4.77
N ILE A 75 -12.33 -19.10 -3.46
CA ILE A 75 -12.49 -20.34 -2.70
C ILE A 75 -13.76 -20.18 -1.87
N ARG A 76 -14.67 -21.14 -2.06
CA ARG A 76 -15.90 -21.30 -1.29
C ARG A 76 -15.51 -21.76 0.12
N PHE A 77 -15.48 -20.85 1.09
CA PHE A 77 -15.34 -21.27 2.48
C PHE A 77 -16.69 -21.83 2.97
N GLY A 78 -16.68 -23.09 3.42
CA GLY A 78 -17.84 -23.75 4.04
C GLY A 78 -18.21 -23.10 5.37
N TRP A 79 -19.18 -23.69 6.07
CA TRP A 79 -19.78 -23.21 7.33
C TRP A 79 -18.80 -22.91 8.49
N THR A 80 -17.48 -23.01 8.29
CA THR A 80 -16.39 -22.60 9.21
C THR A 80 -15.85 -21.18 8.93
N PHE A 81 -16.31 -20.51 7.86
CA PHE A 81 -16.27 -19.05 7.69
C PHE A 81 -17.23 -18.33 8.67
N ILE A 82 -18.17 -19.11 9.24
CA ILE A 82 -19.10 -18.72 10.27
C ILE A 82 -18.34 -18.69 11.58
N ILE A 83 -18.05 -17.46 11.97
CA ILE A 83 -17.64 -16.92 13.28
C ILE A 83 -16.49 -15.98 12.97
N GLY A 84 -16.83 -14.71 12.73
CA GLY A 84 -16.00 -13.54 13.01
C GLY A 84 -14.59 -13.52 12.40
N ILE A 85 -14.25 -12.60 11.51
CA ILE A 85 -14.40 -11.16 11.80
C ILE A 85 -14.25 -10.92 13.31
N ILE A 86 -13.17 -11.40 13.92
CA ILE A 86 -12.64 -10.72 15.10
C ILE A 86 -12.13 -9.40 14.53
N PRO A 87 -12.77 -8.24 14.81
CA PRO A 87 -12.16 -6.95 14.47
C PRO A 87 -10.70 -6.96 14.96
N GLY A 88 -9.76 -6.76 14.02
CA GLY A 88 -8.32 -6.88 14.28
C GLY A 88 -7.59 -8.06 13.60
N VAL A 89 -8.26 -9.15 13.18
CA VAL A 89 -7.56 -10.27 12.47
C VAL A 89 -7.15 -9.87 11.06
N GLY A 90 -8.01 -9.14 10.34
CA GLY A 90 -7.67 -8.56 9.04
C GLY A 90 -6.49 -7.60 9.15
N ASP A 91 -6.52 -6.72 10.15
CA ASP A 91 -5.45 -5.75 10.40
C ASP A 91 -4.13 -6.42 10.81
N ALA A 92 -4.20 -7.45 11.66
CA ALA A 92 -3.02 -8.24 12.04
C ALA A 92 -2.41 -8.96 10.83
N ALA A 93 -3.24 -9.52 9.94
CA ALA A 93 -2.79 -10.14 8.72
C ALA A 93 -2.14 -9.11 7.78
N ASP A 94 -2.75 -7.93 7.60
CA ASP A 94 -2.21 -6.88 6.73
C ASP A 94 -0.85 -6.37 7.23
N VAL A 95 -0.71 -6.09 8.53
CA VAL A 95 0.56 -5.70 9.15
C VAL A 95 1.61 -6.78 9.01
N THR A 96 1.23 -8.04 9.28
CA THR A 96 2.15 -9.18 9.21
C THR A 96 2.66 -9.38 7.79
N LEU A 97 1.76 -9.33 6.80
CA LEU A 97 2.11 -9.45 5.39
C LEU A 97 2.93 -8.25 4.91
N GLY A 98 2.56 -7.03 5.28
CA GLY A 98 3.32 -5.82 4.97
C GLY A 98 4.74 -5.89 5.54
N TYR A 99 4.90 -6.33 6.78
CA TYR A 99 6.21 -6.51 7.38
C TYR A 99 7.03 -7.60 6.69
N LEU A 100 6.47 -8.80 6.48
CA LEU A 100 7.18 -9.94 5.90
C LEU A 100 7.52 -9.75 4.42
N LEU A 101 6.62 -9.15 3.64
CA LEU A 101 6.78 -9.01 2.20
C LEU A 101 7.49 -7.72 1.82
N VAL A 102 7.22 -6.60 2.50
CA VAL A 102 7.75 -5.28 2.13
C VAL A 102 8.96 -4.93 3.00
N VAL A 103 8.78 -4.79 4.32
CA VAL A 103 9.83 -4.30 5.24
C VAL A 103 11.01 -5.27 5.31
N ARG A 104 10.77 -6.57 5.48
CA ARG A 104 11.83 -7.58 5.52
C ARG A 104 12.62 -7.63 4.21
N LYS A 105 11.96 -7.44 3.06
CA LYS A 105 12.66 -7.41 1.76
C LYS A 105 13.47 -6.12 1.60
N ALA A 106 12.94 -4.98 2.00
CA ALA A 106 13.66 -3.70 1.97
C ALA A 106 14.95 -3.74 2.83
N ARG A 107 14.91 -4.42 3.98
CA ARG A 107 16.11 -4.63 4.82
C ARG A 107 17.25 -5.37 4.12
N THR A 108 16.97 -6.15 3.07
CA THR A 108 18.03 -6.83 2.30
C THR A 108 18.83 -5.88 1.40
N ALA A 109 18.43 -4.61 1.29
CA ALA A 109 19.17 -3.55 0.60
C ALA A 109 20.08 -2.75 1.54
N ASP A 110 20.36 -3.26 2.75
CA ASP A 110 21.28 -2.65 3.72
C ASP A 110 20.89 -1.20 4.09
N ILE A 111 19.58 -0.99 4.30
CA ILE A 111 19.01 0.31 4.66
C ILE A 111 19.28 0.67 6.13
N PRO A 112 19.39 1.98 6.46
CA PRO A 112 19.61 2.42 7.83
C PRO A 112 18.41 2.13 8.75
N ARG A 113 18.68 2.01 10.05
CA ARG A 113 17.66 1.67 11.06
C ARG A 113 16.51 2.68 11.11
N TRP A 114 16.80 3.97 10.97
CA TRP A 114 15.78 5.02 10.97
C TRP A 114 14.77 4.84 9.81
N LEU A 115 15.22 4.38 8.64
CA LEU A 115 14.35 4.14 7.49
C LEU A 115 13.44 2.94 7.75
N THR A 116 13.99 1.86 8.31
CA THR A 116 13.22 0.69 8.72
C THR A 116 12.16 1.06 9.77
N GLN A 117 12.53 1.86 10.77
CA GLN A 117 11.59 2.34 11.80
C GLN A 117 10.46 3.17 11.18
N ARG A 118 10.77 4.05 10.23
CA ARG A 118 9.75 4.83 9.50
C ARG A 118 8.80 3.92 8.71
N MET A 119 9.32 2.83 8.12
CA MET A 119 8.47 1.86 7.43
C MET A 119 7.54 1.09 8.36
N ILE A 120 8.03 0.71 9.54
CA ILE A 120 7.22 0.06 10.59
C ILE A 120 6.18 1.04 11.13
N LEU A 121 6.53 2.30 11.32
CA LEU A 121 5.61 3.35 11.77
C LEU A 121 4.45 3.54 10.78
N ASN A 122 4.71 3.50 9.47
CA ASN A 122 3.63 3.54 8.48
C ASN A 122 2.66 2.36 8.63
N LEU A 123 3.16 1.15 8.88
CA LEU A 123 2.29 -0.01 9.14
C LEU A 123 1.49 0.20 10.43
N ALA A 124 2.13 0.64 11.51
CA ALA A 124 1.47 0.90 12.78
C ALA A 124 0.35 1.94 12.66
N ILE A 125 0.60 3.05 11.95
CA ILE A 125 -0.41 4.08 11.68
C ILE A 125 -1.59 3.49 10.91
N ALA A 126 -1.34 2.70 9.86
CA ALA A 126 -2.39 2.05 9.10
C ALA A 126 -3.25 1.12 9.98
N THR A 127 -2.63 0.32 10.84
CA THR A 127 -3.35 -0.53 11.80
C THR A 127 -4.20 0.30 12.75
N SER A 128 -3.62 1.34 13.37
CA SER A 128 -4.33 2.19 14.33
C SER A 128 -5.55 2.86 13.71
N VAL A 129 -5.43 3.29 12.45
CA VAL A 129 -6.51 3.90 11.70
C VAL A 129 -7.57 2.87 11.29
N GLY A 130 -7.17 1.65 10.91
CA GLY A 130 -8.07 0.55 10.56
C GLY A 130 -8.99 0.12 11.70
N LEU A 131 -8.60 0.35 12.95
CA LEU A 131 -9.43 0.05 14.13
C LEU A 131 -10.66 0.96 14.27
N ILE A 132 -10.73 2.08 13.54
CA ILE A 132 -11.86 3.02 13.60
C ILE A 132 -13.04 2.45 12.78
N PRO A 133 -14.19 2.10 13.38
CA PRO A 133 -15.32 1.57 12.62
C PRO A 133 -15.82 2.59 11.58
N LEU A 134 -16.23 2.10 10.40
CA LEU A 134 -16.75 2.87 9.25
C LEU A 134 -15.74 3.78 8.53
N LEU A 135 -14.95 4.57 9.25
CA LEU A 135 -13.96 5.49 8.66
C LEU A 135 -12.60 4.83 8.42
N GLY A 136 -12.26 3.83 9.23
CA GLY A 136 -10.98 3.14 9.19
C GLY A 136 -10.69 2.49 7.86
N ASP A 137 -11.66 1.81 7.24
CA ASP A 137 -11.49 1.18 5.92
C ASP A 137 -11.14 2.19 4.81
N ILE A 138 -11.78 3.35 4.82
CA ILE A 138 -11.54 4.41 3.83
C ILE A 138 -10.16 5.03 4.05
N LEU A 139 -9.84 5.33 5.31
CA LEU A 139 -8.56 5.91 5.67
C LEU A 139 -7.40 4.93 5.44
N LEU A 140 -7.61 3.64 5.69
CA LEU A 140 -6.67 2.57 5.40
C LEU A 140 -6.39 2.49 3.89
N ALA A 141 -7.44 2.48 3.08
CA ALA A 141 -7.35 2.44 1.61
C ALA A 141 -6.69 3.69 1.02
N ALA A 142 -6.85 4.85 1.67
CA ALA A 142 -6.20 6.10 1.28
C ALA A 142 -4.74 6.17 1.76
N PHE A 143 -4.44 5.66 2.96
CA PHE A 143 -3.11 5.76 3.55
C PHE A 143 -2.09 4.90 2.79
N ARG A 144 -2.46 3.67 2.39
CA ARG A 144 -1.61 2.73 1.60
C ARG A 144 -0.18 2.61 2.14
N ALA A 145 -0.06 2.05 3.33
CA ALA A 145 1.21 1.97 4.05
C ALA A 145 2.33 1.29 3.24
N ASN A 146 2.01 0.25 2.47
CA ASN A 146 3.03 -0.49 1.72
C ASN A 146 3.60 0.33 0.54
N SER A 147 2.77 1.14 -0.12
CA SER A 147 3.16 2.03 -1.21
C SER A 147 4.01 3.18 -0.67
N ARG A 148 3.67 3.73 0.50
CA ARG A 148 4.53 4.70 1.21
C ARG A 148 5.89 4.09 1.55
N ASN A 149 5.90 2.85 2.03
CA ASN A 149 7.13 2.12 2.34
C ASN A 149 7.98 1.84 1.09
N ALA A 150 7.36 1.51 -0.03
CA ALA A 150 8.05 1.36 -1.30
C ALA A 150 8.64 2.68 -1.81
N ALA A 151 7.91 3.79 -1.66
CA ALA A 151 8.39 5.13 -2.02
C ALA A 151 9.58 5.58 -1.16
N LEU A 152 9.53 5.33 0.15
CA LEU A 152 10.64 5.60 1.07
C LEU A 152 11.91 4.83 0.69
N LEU A 153 11.77 3.55 0.31
CA LEU A 153 12.90 2.76 -0.17
C LEU A 153 13.42 3.29 -1.51
N GLU A 154 12.53 3.62 -2.45
CA GLU A 154 12.90 4.16 -3.75
C GLU A 154 13.71 5.46 -3.62
N GLU A 155 13.25 6.38 -2.78
CA GLU A 155 13.92 7.65 -2.52
C GLU A 155 15.32 7.44 -1.93
N PHE A 156 15.44 6.58 -0.92
CA PHE A 156 16.74 6.25 -0.32
C PHE A 156 17.71 5.62 -1.34
N LEU A 157 17.22 4.67 -2.16
CA LEU A 157 18.06 4.03 -3.17
C LEU A 157 18.44 4.98 -4.30
N ARG A 158 17.57 5.92 -4.66
CA ARG A 158 17.89 6.97 -5.64
C ARG A 158 19.03 7.84 -5.13
N LEU A 159 18.93 8.35 -3.90
CA LEU A 159 19.98 9.17 -3.28
C LEU A 159 21.31 8.42 -3.07
N ARG A 160 21.28 7.09 -3.03
CA ARG A 160 22.48 6.25 -2.91
C ARG A 160 23.17 5.99 -4.26
N GLY A 161 22.40 6.03 -5.35
CA GLY A 161 22.90 5.80 -6.71
C GLY A 161 23.29 7.06 -7.47
N GLU A 162 22.89 8.24 -6.96
CA GLU A 162 23.41 9.56 -7.31
C GLU A 162 24.80 9.79 -6.66
#